data_AF-A0A3D1SKL6-F1
#
_entry.id   AF-A0A3D1SKL6-F1
#
_cell.length_a   1.000
_cell.length_b   1.000
_cell.length_c   1.000
_cell.angle_alpha   90.00
_cell.angle_beta   90.00
_cell.angle_gamma   90.00
#
_symmetry.space_group_name_H-M   'P 1'
#
loop_
_entity.id
_entity.type
_entity.pdbx_description
1 polymer ?
#
loop_
_entity_poly.entity_id
_entity_poly.type
_entity_poly.pdbx_seq_one_letter_code
_entity_poly.pdbx_strand_id
1 'polypeptide(L)'
;MRKYDVDNLIVHPGNSTDPDIVVEVTPAAAGWDYIHFQLRRLSAQHSWSYATGDYEMAIVPLSGSIRVESDRGQWAHIGVRESVFSGLPYALYLP
;
A
#
# COMPACT_ATOMS: atom_id res chain seq x y z
N MET A 1 -17.94 -8.06 17.22
CA MET A 1 -16.55 -7.54 17.19
C MET A 1 -15.60 -8.72 17.31
N ARG A 2 -14.63 -8.85 16.40
CA ARG A 2 -13.61 -9.91 16.48
C ARG A 2 -12.79 -9.72 17.76
N LYS A 3 -12.51 -10.81 18.49
CA LYS A 3 -11.58 -10.76 19.64
C LYS A 3 -10.17 -10.96 19.11
N TYR A 4 -9.26 -10.06 19.47
CA TYR A 4 -7.87 -10.14 19.07
C TYR A 4 -7.02 -10.80 20.16
N ASP A 5 -6.15 -11.71 19.76
CA ASP A 5 -5.16 -12.38 20.61
C ASP A 5 -3.87 -12.60 19.84
N VAL A 6 -2.88 -13.24 20.47
CA VAL A 6 -1.57 -13.50 19.85
C VAL A 6 -1.65 -14.40 18.61
N ASP A 7 -2.72 -15.19 18.47
CA ASP A 7 -2.88 -16.15 17.37
C ASP A 7 -3.50 -15.50 16.13
N ASN A 8 -4.15 -14.33 16.28
CA ASN A 8 -4.90 -13.71 15.19
C ASN A 8 -4.62 -12.22 14.94
N LEU A 9 -3.74 -11.60 15.73
CA LEU A 9 -3.33 -10.20 15.56
C LEU A 9 -2.21 -10.05 14.51
N ILE A 10 -1.37 -11.06 14.34
CA ILE A 10 -0.21 -11.00 13.45
C ILE A 10 -0.60 -11.46 12.04
N VAL A 11 -0.38 -10.60 11.05
CA VAL A 11 -0.48 -10.95 9.64
C VAL A 11 0.94 -11.03 9.05
N HIS A 12 1.34 -12.23 8.67
CA HIS A 12 2.66 -12.46 8.07
C HIS A 12 2.65 -12.18 6.55
N PRO A 13 3.80 -11.79 5.97
CA PRO A 13 3.95 -11.69 4.53
C PRO A 13 3.62 -12.98 3.77
N GLY A 14 3.22 -12.86 2.50
CA GLY A 14 2.90 -13.99 1.62
C GLY A 14 1.44 -14.45 1.72
N ASN A 15 0.55 -13.61 2.24
CA ASN A 15 -0.87 -13.93 2.39
C ASN A 15 -1.74 -13.54 1.18
N SER A 16 -1.13 -13.17 0.05
CA SER A 16 -1.82 -12.82 -1.19
C SER A 16 -1.40 -13.74 -2.34
N THR A 17 -2.32 -13.96 -3.29
CA THR A 17 -2.04 -14.69 -4.53
C THR A 17 -1.41 -13.81 -5.61
N ASP A 18 -1.44 -12.49 -5.44
CA ASP A 18 -0.72 -11.54 -6.30
C ASP A 18 0.77 -11.55 -5.91
N PRO A 19 1.68 -11.94 -6.82
CA PRO A 19 3.11 -12.06 -6.50
C PRO A 19 3.79 -10.73 -6.15
N ASP A 20 3.20 -9.60 -6.55
CA ASP A 20 3.72 -8.28 -6.23
C ASP A 20 3.24 -7.78 -4.85
N ILE A 21 2.22 -8.41 -4.25
CA ILE A 21 1.74 -8.09 -2.91
C ILE A 21 2.54 -8.88 -1.87
N VAL A 22 3.32 -8.16 -1.06
CA VAL A 22 4.12 -8.73 0.03
C VAL A 22 3.22 -9.10 1.22
N VAL A 23 2.29 -8.22 1.58
CA VAL A 23 1.29 -8.47 2.62
C VAL A 23 0.04 -7.64 2.34
N GLU A 24 -1.12 -8.19 2.65
CA GLU A 24 -2.42 -7.53 2.54
C GLU A 24 -3.23 -7.66 3.83
N VAL A 25 -3.94 -6.61 4.20
CA VAL A 25 -4.94 -6.64 5.26
C VAL A 25 -6.21 -6.00 4.72
N THR A 26 -7.32 -6.75 4.76
CA THR A 26 -8.65 -6.25 4.38
C THR A 26 -9.55 -6.17 5.61
N PRO A 27 -10.56 -5.29 5.64
CA PRO A 27 -11.58 -5.25 6.70
C PRO A 27 -12.21 -6.63 6.97
N ALA A 28 -12.56 -7.36 5.90
CA ALA A 28 -13.10 -8.70 6.01
C ALA A 28 -12.13 -9.68 6.70
N ALA A 29 -10.84 -9.63 6.35
CA ALA A 29 -9.82 -10.48 6.97
C ALA A 29 -9.45 -10.05 8.39
N ALA A 30 -9.56 -8.77 8.73
CA ALA A 30 -9.21 -8.22 10.04
C ALA A 30 -10.38 -8.17 11.03
N GLY A 31 -11.63 -8.23 10.55
CA GLY A 31 -12.83 -8.12 11.38
C GLY A 31 -13.10 -6.71 11.92
N TRP A 32 -12.55 -5.68 11.27
CA TRP A 32 -12.88 -4.26 11.47
C TRP A 32 -13.59 -3.69 10.23
N ASP A 33 -13.98 -2.42 10.26
CA ASP A 33 -14.86 -1.87 9.22
C ASP A 33 -14.15 -1.02 8.15
N TYR A 34 -12.96 -0.44 8.44
CA TYR A 34 -12.47 0.70 7.63
C TYR A 34 -11.19 0.45 6.84
N ILE A 35 -10.11 -0.01 7.50
CA ILE A 35 -8.77 0.10 6.91
C ILE A 35 -8.49 -1.07 5.96
N HIS A 36 -8.15 -0.75 4.72
CA HIS A 36 -7.42 -1.64 3.82
C HIS A 36 -5.93 -1.27 3.85
N PHE A 37 -5.06 -2.27 3.81
CA PHE A 37 -3.61 -2.07 3.75
C PHE A 37 -2.98 -3.06 2.79
N GLN A 38 -2.07 -2.59 1.94
CA GLN A 38 -1.22 -3.44 1.12
C GLN A 38 0.22 -2.91 1.15
N LEU A 39 1.17 -3.83 1.28
CA LEU A 39 2.55 -3.58 0.89
C LEU A 39 2.80 -4.26 -0.45
N ARG A 40 3.11 -3.46 -1.47
CA ARG A 40 3.41 -3.93 -2.83
C ARG A 40 4.89 -3.71 -3.18
N ARG A 41 5.46 -4.63 -3.94
CA ARG A 41 6.67 -4.44 -4.74
C ARG A 41 6.26 -4.07 -6.15
N LEU A 42 6.73 -2.92 -6.64
CA LEU A 42 6.56 -2.53 -8.03
C LEU A 42 7.92 -2.55 -8.70
N SER A 43 8.13 -3.51 -9.60
CA SER A 43 9.38 -3.63 -10.35
C SER A 43 9.55 -2.46 -11.32
N ALA A 44 10.79 -2.09 -11.62
CA ALA A 44 11.07 -1.07 -12.61
C ALA A 44 10.37 -1.39 -13.95
N GLN A 45 9.82 -0.37 -14.61
CA GLN A 45 9.08 -0.48 -15.87
C GLN A 45 7.72 -1.21 -15.77
N HIS A 46 7.34 -1.74 -14.61
CA HIS A 46 5.99 -2.26 -14.39
C HIS A 46 5.05 -1.13 -13.96
N SER A 47 3.76 -1.34 -14.21
CA SER A 47 2.68 -0.45 -13.80
C SER A 47 1.62 -1.24 -13.04
N TRP A 48 1.01 -0.58 -12.07
CA TRP A 48 -0.11 -1.11 -11.32
C TRP A 48 -1.24 -0.10 -11.39
N SER A 49 -2.45 -0.59 -11.68
CA SER A 49 -3.65 0.22 -11.76
C SER A 49 -4.68 -0.29 -10.77
N TYR A 50 -5.37 0.65 -10.13
CA TYR A 50 -6.37 0.33 -9.12
C TYR A 50 -7.47 1.38 -9.15
N ALA A 51 -8.72 0.94 -9.02
CA ALA A 51 -9.86 1.83 -8.85
C ALA A 51 -10.15 1.95 -7.36
N THR A 52 -9.96 3.15 -6.79
CA THR A 52 -10.17 3.40 -5.36
C THR A 52 -11.65 3.35 -4.98
N GLY A 53 -12.55 3.61 -5.92
CA GLY A 53 -13.99 3.61 -5.68
C GLY A 53 -14.37 4.70 -4.67
N ASP A 54 -15.11 4.31 -3.64
CA ASP A 54 -15.56 5.22 -2.57
C ASP A 54 -14.51 5.44 -1.47
N TYR A 55 -13.30 4.87 -1.63
CA TYR A 55 -12.23 4.97 -0.64
C TYR A 55 -11.19 6.00 -1.04
N GLU A 56 -10.71 6.75 -0.05
CA GLU A 56 -9.47 7.53 -0.18
C GLU A 56 -8.24 6.60 -0.13
N MET A 57 -7.12 7.04 -0.70
CA MET A 57 -5.88 6.26 -0.76
C MET A 57 -4.65 7.09 -0.40
N ALA A 58 -3.81 6.53 0.48
CA ALA A 58 -2.47 7.06 0.75
C ALA A 58 -1.42 6.11 0.16
N ILE A 59 -0.61 6.62 -0.78
CA ILE A 59 0.51 5.92 -1.39
C ILE A 59 1.80 6.39 -0.72
N VAL A 60 2.54 5.47 -0.11
CA VAL A 60 3.79 5.78 0.62
C VAL A 60 4.95 4.97 0.04
N PRO A 61 5.81 5.57 -0.80
CA PRO A 61 7.02 4.89 -1.27
C PRO A 61 7.96 4.58 -0.10
N LEU A 62 8.22 3.30 0.13
CA LEU A 62 9.17 2.85 1.15
C LEU A 62 10.62 2.93 0.64
N SER A 63 10.83 2.67 -0.64
CA SER A 63 12.10 2.85 -1.35
C SER A 63 11.85 3.17 -2.83
N GLY A 64 12.85 3.77 -3.47
CA GLY A 64 12.79 4.15 -4.87
C GLY A 64 11.86 5.34 -5.13
N SER A 65 11.40 5.41 -6.39
CA SER A 65 10.54 6.49 -6.88
C SER A 65 9.50 5.94 -7.85
N ILE A 66 8.31 6.55 -7.86
CA ILE A 66 7.21 6.18 -8.75
C ILE A 66 6.66 7.40 -9.50
N ARG A 67 6.07 7.15 -10.67
CA ARG A 67 5.15 8.07 -11.35
C ARG A 67 3.72 7.62 -11.06
N VAL A 68 2.84 8.56 -10.75
CA VAL A 68 1.42 8.28 -10.47
C VAL A 68 0.56 9.12 -11.41
N GLU A 69 -0.45 8.49 -12.00
CA GLU A 69 -1.48 9.15 -12.80
C GLU A 69 -2.85 8.73 -12.23
N SER A 70 -3.73 9.70 -12.01
CA SER A 70 -5.09 9.48 -11.54
C SER A 70 -6.04 10.51 -12.16
N ASP A 71 -7.33 10.35 -11.88
CA ASP A 71 -8.37 11.33 -12.19
C ASP A 71 -8.21 12.66 -11.42
N ARG A 72 -7.39 12.67 -10.36
CA ARG A 72 -7.04 13.86 -9.57
C ARG A 72 -5.81 14.60 -10.10
N GLY A 73 -4.98 13.97 -10.91
CA GLY A 73 -3.78 14.60 -11.44
C GLY A 73 -2.65 13.63 -11.83
N GLN A 74 -1.48 14.20 -12.08
CA GLN A 74 -0.29 13.45 -12.45
C GLN A 74 0.91 13.92 -11.64
N TRP A 75 1.70 12.96 -11.16
CA TRP A 75 2.93 13.19 -10.41
C TRP A 75 4.06 12.39 -11.05
N ALA A 76 5.02 13.08 -11.63
CA ALA A 76 6.10 12.44 -12.38
C ALA A 76 7.09 11.69 -11.48
N HIS A 77 7.26 12.12 -10.22
CA HIS A 77 8.29 11.59 -9.34
C HIS A 77 7.90 11.73 -7.86
N ILE A 78 7.43 10.65 -7.24
CA ILE A 78 7.14 10.57 -5.79
C ILE A 78 8.10 9.55 -5.15
N GLY A 79 8.78 9.98 -4.09
CA GLY A 79 9.81 9.19 -3.41
C GLY A 79 11.19 9.32 -4.06
N VAL A 80 12.24 9.27 -3.23
CA VAL A 80 13.64 9.36 -3.68
C VAL A 80 14.61 8.53 -2.83
N ARG A 81 14.12 7.93 -1.73
CA ARG A 81 14.99 7.28 -0.74
C ARG A 81 15.31 5.84 -1.15
N GLU A 82 16.54 5.41 -0.98
CA GLU A 82 16.96 4.03 -1.27
C GLU A 82 16.38 3.03 -0.26
N SER A 83 16.15 3.47 0.98
CA SER A 83 15.53 2.67 2.02
C SER A 83 14.74 3.55 2.99
N VAL A 84 13.90 2.93 3.82
CA VAL A 84 13.17 3.60 4.90
C VAL A 84 14.08 4.27 5.94
N PHE A 85 15.37 3.92 5.98
CA PHE A 85 16.37 4.47 6.90
C PHE A 85 17.17 5.64 6.32
N SER A 86 17.00 5.95 5.03
CA SER A 86 17.86 6.90 4.31
C SER A 86 17.32 8.34 4.29
N GLY A 87 16.20 8.64 4.96
CA GLY A 87 15.63 9.99 5.03
C GLY A 87 14.12 10.04 5.27
N LEU A 88 13.56 11.24 5.17
CA LEU A 88 12.14 11.50 5.38
C LEU A 88 11.26 10.80 4.32
N PRO A 89 10.05 10.37 4.68
CA PRO A 89 9.13 9.72 3.77
C PRO A 89 8.49 10.72 2.80
N TYR A 90 7.96 10.18 1.71
CA TYR A 90 6.99 10.85 0.86
C TYR A 90 5.65 10.15 1.03
N ALA A 91 4.56 10.90 0.89
CA ALA A 91 3.21 10.36 0.81
C ALA A 91 2.45 11.12 -0.27
N LEU A 92 1.68 10.39 -1.07
CA LEU A 92 0.69 10.95 -1.97
C LEU A 92 -0.68 10.52 -1.47
N TYR A 93 -1.52 11.50 -1.16
CA TYR A 93 -2.91 11.29 -0.79
C TYR A 93 -3.81 11.52 -2.00
N LEU A 94 -4.75 10.61 -2.21
CA LEU A 94 -5.78 10.66 -3.24
C LEU A 94 -7.15 10.62 -2.54
N PRO A 95 -7.97 11.68 -2.64
CA PRO A 95 -9.30 11.75 -2.03
C PRO A 95 -10.38 11.06 -2.87
#